data_AF-A0A7V3H809-F1
#
_entry.id   AF-A0A7V3H809-F1
#
_cell.length_a   1.000
_cell.length_b   1.000
_cell.length_c   1.000
_cell.angle_alpha   90.00
_cell.angle_beta   90.00
_cell.angle_gamma   90.00
#
_symmetry.space_group_name_H-M   'P 1'
#
loop_
_entity.id
_entity.type
_entity.pdbx_description
1 polymer ?
#
loop_
_entity_poly.entity_id
_entity_poly.type
_entity_poly.pdbx_seq_one_letter_code
_entity_poly.pdbx_strand_id
1 'polypeptide(L)'
;MAKKYIDIMDTTFRDGFQSVFGGRVLMDDFFPAVEAAKQAGISHFEFGGGARFQSLYFYLQENAFEMMDGFREIVGPDANLQI
;
A
#
# COMPACT_ATOMS: atom_id res chain seq x y z
N MET A 1 25.21 -9.19 -23.89
CA MET A 1 23.84 -9.53 -23.43
C MET A 1 23.03 -8.24 -23.37
N ALA A 2 21.74 -8.26 -23.72
CA ALA A 2 20.87 -7.10 -23.54
C ALA A 2 20.69 -6.77 -22.04
N LYS A 3 20.44 -5.50 -21.72
CA LYS A 3 20.15 -5.06 -20.34
C LYS A 3 18.87 -5.73 -19.86
N LYS A 4 18.95 -6.46 -18.75
CA LYS A 4 17.78 -7.03 -18.06
C LYS A 4 17.29 -6.02 -17.02
N TYR A 5 16.00 -5.74 -17.04
CA TYR A 5 15.35 -4.94 -15.99
C TYR A 5 14.86 -5.86 -14.88
N ILE A 6 15.03 -5.42 -13.64
CA ILE A 6 14.50 -6.10 -12.47
C ILE A 6 13.18 -5.43 -12.14
N ASP A 7 12.12 -6.22 -12.06
CA ASP A 7 10.82 -5.76 -11.59
C ASP A 7 10.78 -5.85 -10.06
N ILE A 8 10.16 -4.86 -9.41
CA ILE A 8 10.12 -4.70 -7.95
C ILE A 8 8.69 -4.40 -7.54
N MET A 9 8.25 -5.00 -6.44
CA MET A 9 7.01 -4.66 -5.75
C MET A 9 7.35 -3.93 -4.45
N ASP A 10 6.72 -2.79 -4.22
CA ASP A 10 6.83 -2.06 -2.96
C ASP A 10 5.87 -2.66 -1.92
N THR A 11 6.43 -3.18 -0.81
CA THR A 11 5.68 -3.80 0.28
C THR A 11 5.52 -2.91 1.51
N THR A 12 5.97 -1.64 1.44
CA THR A 12 5.97 -0.71 2.57
C THR A 12 4.57 -0.56 3.18
N PHE A 13 3.55 -0.40 2.32
CA PHE A 13 2.18 -0.05 2.73
C PHE A 13 1.35 -1.23 3.24
N ARG A 14 1.89 -2.46 3.18
CA ARG A 14 1.25 -3.68 3.70
C ARG A 14 2.20 -4.43 4.63
N ASP A 15 3.09 -5.27 4.10
CA ASP A 15 3.96 -6.10 4.93
C ASP A 15 4.95 -5.28 5.78
N GLY A 16 5.40 -4.14 5.27
CA GLY A 16 6.26 -3.20 6.00
C GLY A 16 5.58 -2.69 7.26
N PHE A 17 4.38 -2.11 7.14
CA PHE A 17 3.59 -1.67 8.30
C PHE A 17 3.21 -2.81 9.23
N GLN A 18 2.87 -3.98 8.68
CA GLN A 18 2.56 -5.16 9.49
C GLN A 18 3.76 -5.59 10.33
N SER A 19 4.96 -5.59 9.75
CA SER A 19 6.18 -6.06 10.41
C SER A 19 6.72 -5.09 11.45
N VAL A 20 6.67 -3.79 11.18
CA VAL A 20 7.31 -2.76 12.03
C VAL A 20 6.34 -2.13 13.02
N PHE A 21 5.09 -1.92 12.61
CA PHE A 21 4.09 -1.18 13.40
C PHE A 21 2.87 -2.04 13.77
N GLY A 22 2.95 -3.36 13.55
CA GLY A 22 1.84 -4.27 13.81
C GLY A 22 0.59 -3.98 12.96
N GLY A 23 0.76 -3.32 11.81
CA GLY A 23 -0.32 -2.95 10.90
C GLY A 23 -1.21 -1.82 11.43
N ARG A 24 -0.70 -0.98 12.34
CA ARG A 24 -1.43 0.08 13.05
C ARG A 24 -1.01 1.49 12.60
N VAL A 25 -0.98 1.71 11.29
CA VAL A 25 -0.73 3.03 10.69
C VAL A 25 -2.05 3.56 10.14
N LEU A 26 -2.42 4.80 10.43
CA LEU A 26 -3.69 5.40 9.96
C LEU A 26 -3.60 5.76 8.47
N MET A 27 -4.70 5.62 7.73
CA MET A 27 -4.70 5.80 6.28
C MET A 27 -4.30 7.21 5.83
N ASP A 28 -4.85 8.23 6.49
CA ASP A 28 -4.55 9.63 6.18
C ASP A 28 -3.08 10.00 6.46
N ASP A 29 -2.42 9.31 7.40
CA ASP A 29 -1.02 9.55 7.74
C ASP A 29 -0.06 9.05 6.65
N PHE A 30 -0.39 7.96 5.95
CA PHE A 30 0.52 7.37 4.95
C PHE A 30 0.11 7.65 3.49
N PHE A 31 -1.10 8.11 3.20
CA PHE A 31 -1.51 8.48 1.84
C PHE A 31 -0.57 9.48 1.13
N PRO A 32 -0.01 10.51 1.80
CA PRO A 32 1.00 11.36 1.18
C PRO A 32 2.24 10.60 0.69
N ALA A 33 2.62 9.52 1.38
CA ALA A 33 3.74 8.66 0.98
C ALA A 33 3.37 7.76 -0.22
N VAL A 34 2.11 7.35 -0.35
CA VAL A 34 1.61 6.62 -1.53
C VAL A 34 1.68 7.49 -2.78
N GLU A 35 1.23 8.75 -2.68
CA GLU A 35 1.31 9.70 -3.79
C GLU A 35 2.78 9.99 -4.16
N ALA A 36 3.66 10.15 -3.17
CA ALA A 36 5.10 10.30 -3.43
C ALA A 36 5.71 9.08 -4.13
N ALA A 37 5.33 7.85 -3.71
CA ALA A 37 5.80 6.61 -4.32
C ALA A 37 5.35 6.48 -5.79
N LYS A 38 4.08 6.81 -6.07
CA LYS A 38 3.56 6.92 -7.44
C LYS A 38 4.34 7.95 -8.27
N GLN A 39 4.55 9.15 -7.73
CA GLN A 39 5.32 10.21 -8.43
C GLN A 39 6.78 9.81 -8.69
N ALA A 40 7.35 8.94 -7.84
CA ALA A 40 8.68 8.36 -8.05
C ALA A 40 8.71 7.27 -9.14
N GLY A 41 7.55 6.91 -9.71
CA GLY A 41 7.43 5.93 -10.79
C GLY A 41 7.21 4.49 -10.32
N ILE A 42 6.88 4.26 -9.05
CA ILE A 42 6.50 2.92 -8.58
C ILE A 42 5.10 2.61 -9.10
N SER A 43 4.95 1.46 -9.74
CA SER A 43 3.68 1.01 -10.32
C SER A 43 3.19 -0.33 -9.77
N HIS A 44 3.98 -1.02 -8.95
CA HIS A 44 3.64 -2.32 -8.39
C HIS A 44 3.70 -2.24 -6.86
N PHE A 45 2.54 -2.35 -6.23
CA PHE A 45 2.38 -2.18 -4.79
C PHE A 45 1.68 -3.38 -4.17
N GLU A 46 2.12 -3.71 -2.97
CA GLU A 46 1.33 -4.47 -2.02
C GLU A 46 0.62 -3.49 -1.08
N PHE A 47 -0.71 -3.53 -1.04
CA PHE A 47 -1.50 -2.42 -0.49
C PHE A 47 -2.67 -2.84 0.42
N GLY A 48 -3.10 -4.10 0.36
CA GLY A 48 -4.28 -4.60 1.07
C GLY A 48 -4.09 -6.03 1.59
N GLY A 49 -5.15 -6.62 2.14
CA GLY A 49 -5.09 -8.01 2.61
C GLY A 49 -4.28 -8.20 3.90
N GLY A 50 -3.73 -9.40 4.08
CA GLY A 50 -2.97 -9.81 5.27
C GLY A 50 -3.66 -9.48 6.60
N ALA A 51 -2.87 -9.09 7.61
CA ALA A 51 -3.41 -8.60 8.87
C ALA A 51 -3.95 -7.17 8.77
N ARG A 52 -3.70 -6.48 7.65
CA ARG A 52 -4.14 -5.09 7.47
C ARG A 52 -5.67 -5.00 7.46
N PHE A 53 -6.35 -5.92 6.76
CA PHE A 53 -7.82 -5.95 6.70
C PHE A 53 -8.47 -5.89 8.10
N GLN A 54 -8.08 -6.78 9.01
CA GLN A 54 -8.64 -6.86 10.37
C GLN A 54 -8.09 -5.79 11.33
N SER A 55 -6.83 -5.35 11.15
CA SER A 55 -6.20 -4.36 12.03
C SER A 55 -6.91 -3.02 12.03
N LEU A 56 -7.40 -2.57 10.86
CA LEU A 56 -8.13 -1.31 10.72
C LEU A 56 -9.38 -1.28 11.60
N TYR A 57 -10.17 -2.35 11.58
CA TYR A 57 -11.37 -2.46 12.40
C TYR A 57 -11.07 -2.64 13.89
N PHE A 58 -10.08 -3.45 14.25
CA PHE A 58 -9.82 -3.77 15.65
C PHE A 58 -9.12 -2.65 16.42
N TYR A 59 -8.24 -1.90 15.75
CA TYR A 59 -7.30 -1.01 16.44
C TYR A 59 -7.37 0.43 15.98
N LEU A 60 -7.82 0.70 14.76
CA LEU A 60 -7.73 2.04 14.16
C LEU A 60 -9.09 2.72 13.99
N GLN A 61 -10.19 1.98 14.12
CA GLN A 61 -11.55 2.46 13.82
C GLN A 61 -11.68 2.97 12.37
N GLU A 62 -10.94 2.36 11.44
CA GLU A 62 -10.96 2.65 10.01
C GLU A 62 -11.63 1.51 9.23
N ASN A 63 -12.12 1.81 8.03
CA ASN A 63 -12.70 0.83 7.12
C ASN A 63 -11.66 0.36 6.10
N ALA A 64 -11.45 -0.95 6.00
CA ALA A 64 -10.48 -1.52 5.08
C ALA A 64 -10.80 -1.28 3.60
N PHE A 65 -12.08 -1.26 3.23
CA PHE A 65 -12.50 -0.97 1.86
C PHE A 65 -12.28 0.48 1.50
N GLU A 66 -12.60 1.42 2.39
CA GLU A 66 -12.33 2.85 2.18
C GLU A 66 -10.83 3.12 2.01
N MET A 67 -9.99 2.47 2.81
CA MET A 67 -8.53 2.57 2.67
C MET A 67 -8.06 2.03 1.30
N MET A 68 -8.57 0.88 0.86
CA MET A 68 -8.22 0.29 -0.44
C MET A 68 -8.69 1.14 -1.61
N ASP A 69 -9.89 1.72 -1.52
CA ASP A 69 -10.44 2.62 -2.54
C ASP A 69 -9.63 3.92 -2.62
N GLY A 70 -9.30 4.54 -1.47
CA GLY A 70 -8.44 5.72 -1.41
C GLY A 70 -7.04 5.45 -1.97
N PHE A 71 -6.45 4.30 -1.65
CA PHE A 71 -5.17 3.89 -2.22
C PHE A 71 -5.26 3.80 -3.75
N ARG A 72 -6.30 3.14 -4.29
CA ARG A 72 -6.53 3.02 -5.74
C ARG A 72 -6.74 4.37 -6.40
N GLU A 73 -7.47 5.29 -5.77
CA GLU A 73 -7.68 6.65 -6.28
C GLU A 73 -6.34 7.39 -6.43
N ILE A 74 -5.47 7.27 -5.41
CA ILE A 74 -4.14 7.88 -5.42
C ILE A 74 -3.28 7.28 -6.54
N VAL A 75 -3.08 5.96 -6.58
CA VAL A 75 -2.15 5.35 -7.53
C VAL A 75 -2.67 5.29 -8.97
N GLY A 76 -3.98 5.40 -9.17
CA GLY A 76 -4.64 5.35 -10.48
C GLY A 76 -4.88 3.92 -10.99
N PRO A 77 -5.56 3.77 -12.15
CA PRO A 77 -5.99 2.48 -12.68
C PRO A 77 -4.86 1.60 -13.20
N ASP A 78 -3.73 2.20 -13.61
CA ASP A 78 -2.61 1.48 -14.23
C ASP A 78 -1.67 0.82 -13.21
N ALA A 79 -1.82 1.15 -11.91
CA ALA A 79 -1.04 0.53 -10.87
C ALA A 79 -1.42 -0.95 -10.69
N ASN A 80 -0.40 -1.80 -10.65
CA ASN A 80 -0.50 -3.20 -10.30
C ASN A 80 -0.58 -3.32 -8.77
N LEU A 81 -1.72 -3.82 -8.29
CA LEU A 81 -2.05 -3.87 -6.87
C LEU A 81 -2.22 -5.31 -6.40
N GLN A 82 -1.42 -5.72 -5.40
CA GLN A 82 -1.43 -7.04 -4.79
C GLN A 82 -1.98 -6.99 -3.35
N ILE A 83 -2.78 -7.99 -2.99
CA ILE A 83 -3.31 -8.24 -1.63
C ILE A 83 -2.73 -9.51 -1.01
#